data_AF-A0A382P5E1-F1
#
_entry.id   AF-A0A382P5E1-F1
#
_cell.length_a   1.000
_cell.length_b   1.000
_cell.length_c   1.000
_cell.angle_alpha   90.00
_cell.angle_beta   90.00
_cell.angle_gamma   90.00
#
_symmetry.space_group_name_H-M   'P 1'
#
loop_
_entity.id
_entity.type
_entity.pdbx_description
1 polymer ?
#
loop_
_entity_poly.entity_id
_entity_poly.type
_entity_poly.pdbx_seq_one_letter_code
_entity_poly.pdbx_strand_id
1 'polypeptide(L)' 'MLKVATRFAPSPTGPLHIGGIRTALFNWLFSKNQKGLFHLRIEDTDKERSKDEYKDQIIKSLKWIGIQPDK' A
#
# COMPACT_ATOMS: atom_id res chain seq x y z
N MET A 1 -12.65 12.95 -18.60
CA MET A 1 -12.01 13.39 -17.34
C MET A 1 -10.97 12.36 -16.92
N LEU A 2 -9.79 12.80 -16.48
CA LEU A 2 -8.78 11.90 -15.91
C LEU A 2 -9.28 11.36 -14.57
N LYS A 3 -9.13 10.05 -14.32
CA LYS A 3 -9.42 9.45 -13.02
C LYS A 3 -8.23 9.68 -12.09
N VAL A 4 -8.48 10.06 -10.84
CA VAL A 4 -7.45 10.13 -9.81
C VAL A 4 -6.85 8.73 -9.61
N ALA A 5 -5.52 8.65 -9.55
CA ALA A 5 -4.79 7.43 -9.22
C ALA A 5 -3.82 7.72 -8.09
N THR A 6 -3.92 6.95 -7.01
CA THR A 6 -3.04 7.03 -5.84
C THR A 6 -2.27 5.72 -5.70
N ARG A 7 -1.18 5.75 -4.92
CA ARG A 7 -0.49 4.51 -4.54
C ARG A 7 0.01 4.56 -3.11
N PHE A 8 -0.02 3.41 -2.45
CA PHE A 8 0.83 3.13 -1.30
C PHE A 8 2.03 2.31 -1.77
N ALA A 9 3.24 2.82 -1.52
CA ALA A 9 4.48 2.26 -2.06
C ALA A 9 5.47 1.89 -0.93
N PRO A 10 5.18 0.84 -0.14
CA PRO A 10 6.05 0.42 0.95
C PRO A 10 7.24 -0.42 0.45
N SER A 11 8.40 -0.22 1.08
CA SER A 11 9.54 -1.14 0.92
C SER A 11 9.39 -2.33 1.87
N PRO A 12 9.61 -3.58 1.42
CA PRO A 12 9.47 -4.78 2.24
C PRO A 12 10.75 -5.02 3.05
N THR A 13 11.20 -4.01 3.82
CA THR A 13 12.43 -4.04 4.62
C THR A 13 12.15 -4.15 6.12
N GLY A 14 10.90 -4.36 6.50
CA GLY A 14 10.45 -4.44 7.88
C GLY A 14 8.91 -4.48 7.98
N PRO A 15 8.38 -4.63 9.20
CA PRO A 15 6.95 -4.68 9.43
C PRO A 15 6.26 -3.34 9.11
N LEU A 16 5.01 -3.43 8.65
CA LEU A 16 4.18 -2.25 8.41
C LEU A 16 3.87 -1.53 9.73
N HIS A 17 4.42 -0.33 9.91
CA HIS A 17 4.17 0.50 11.08
C HIS A 17 2.94 1.41 10.91
N ILE A 18 2.45 1.99 12.01
CA ILE A 18 1.23 2.81 12.05
C ILE A 18 1.26 4.01 11.08
N GLY A 19 2.42 4.62 10.90
CA GLY A 19 2.62 5.69 9.92
C GLY A 19 2.39 5.22 8.47
N GLY A 20 2.80 4.00 8.14
CA GLY A 20 2.52 3.38 6.84
C GLY A 20 1.03 3.10 6.66
N ILE A 21 0.37 2.56 7.70
CA ILE A 21 -1.08 2.34 7.72
C ILE A 21 -1.84 3.65 7.46
N ARG A 22 -1.48 4.74 8.14
CA ARG A 22 -2.09 6.06 7.96
C ARG A 22 -1.98 6.53 6.50
N THR A 23 -0.80 6.38 5.90
CA THR A 23 -0.56 6.77 4.50
C THR A 23 -1.40 5.93 3.53
N ALA A 24 -1.45 4.61 3.73
CA ALA A 24 -2.29 3.72 2.93
C ALA A 24 -3.77 4.09 3.04
N LEU A 25 -4.25 4.33 4.26
CA LEU A 25 -5.64 4.72 4.54
C LEU A 25 -6.01 6.03 3.84
N PHE A 26 -5.16 7.05 3.91
CA PHE A 26 -5.46 8.34 3.29
C PHE A 26 -5.48 8.26 1.76
N ASN A 27 -4.53 7.54 1.15
CA ASN A 27 -4.53 7.34 -0.31
C ASN A 27 -5.76 6.56 -0.76
N TRP A 28 -6.13 5.50 -0.03
CA TRP A 28 -7.33 4.71 -0.31
C TRP A 28 -8.61 5.53 -0.17
N LEU A 29 -8.82 6.23 0.95
CA LEU A 29 -10.00 7.07 1.16
C LEU A 29 -10.11 8.19 0.12
N PHE A 30 -8.98 8.84 -0.20
CA PHE A 30 -8.95 9.90 -1.20
C PHE A 30 -9.33 9.37 -2.58
N SER A 31 -8.78 8.24 -3.02
CA SER A 31 -9.14 7.67 -4.32
C SER A 31 -10.60 7.25 -4.38
N LYS A 32 -11.15 6.63 -3.32
CA LYS A 32 -12.56 6.23 -3.29
C LYS A 32 -13.50 7.44 -3.32
N ASN A 33 -13.16 8.51 -2.59
CA ASN A 33 -13.92 9.77 -2.63
C ASN A 33 -13.93 10.39 -4.05
N GLN A 34 -12.84 10.25 -4.80
CA GLN A 34 -12.70 10.77 -6.16
C GLN A 34 -13.16 9.78 -7.25
N LYS A 35 -13.78 8.65 -6.88
CA LYS A 35 -14.12 7.55 -7.81
C LYS A 35 -12.91 7.12 -8.68
N GLY A 36 -11.73 7.20 -8.08
CA GLY A 36 -10.43 6.91 -8.66
C GLY A 36 -9.92 5.50 -8.34
N LEU A 37 -8.61 5.31 -8.53
CA LEU A 37 -7.90 4.04 -8.31
C LEU A 37 -6.88 4.18 -7.16
N PHE A 38 -6.74 3.11 -6.39
CA PHE A 38 -5.70 2.95 -5.37
C PHE A 38 -4.82 1.75 -5.69
N HIS A 39 -3.51 1.99 -5.83
CA HIS A 39 -2.54 0.96 -6.18
C HIS A 39 -1.67 0.57 -4.98
N LEU A 40 -1.31 -0.70 -4.89
CA LEU A 40 -0.23 -1.18 -4.03
C LEU A 40 0.99 -1.48 -4.89
N ARG A 41 2.12 -0.85 -4.58
CA ARG A 41 3.39 -1.11 -5.25
C ARG A 41 4.46 -1.46 -4.22
N ILE A 42 4.91 -2.70 -4.22
CA ILE A 42 6.02 -3.10 -3.35
C ILE A 42 7.30 -2.50 -3.94
N GLU A 43 8.01 -1.71 -3.14
CA GLU A 43 9.28 -1.08 -3.53
C GLU A 43 10.45 -1.99 -3.12
N ASP A 44 10.68 -3.05 -3.90
CA ASP A 44 11.64 -4.14 -3.66
C ASP A 44 12.95 -4.00 -4.47
N THR A 45 13.28 -2.78 -4.90
CA THR A 45 14.49 -2.50 -5.70
C THR A 45 15.79 -2.79 -4.96
N ASP A 46 15.76 -2.69 -3.63
CA ASP A 46 16.87 -3.03 -2.74
C ASP A 46 16.80 -4.51 -2.33
N LYS A 47 17.50 -5.37 -3.07
CA LYS A 47 17.45 -6.82 -2.90
C LYS A 47 18.05 -7.32 -1.57
N GLU A 48 18.96 -6.57 -0.96
CA GLU A 48 19.62 -7.01 0.28
C GLU A 48 18.69 -6.87 1.48
N ARG A 49 17.90 -5.78 1.51
CA ARG A 49 16.97 -5.51 2.62
C ARG A 49 15.56 -6.00 2.36
N SER A 50 15.18 -6.24 1.10
CA SER A 50 13.84 -6.68 0.73
C SER A 50 13.64 -8.16 1.04
N LYS A 51 12.60 -8.48 1.81
CA LYS A 51 12.23 -9.85 2.12
C LYS A 51 10.77 -10.14 1.85
N ASP A 52 10.51 -11.33 1.31
CA ASP A 52 9.13 -11.78 1.03
C ASP A 52 8.26 -11.86 2.30
N GLU A 53 8.86 -12.15 3.46
CA GLU A 53 8.15 -12.16 4.74
C GLU A 53 7.47 -10.81 5.04
N TYR A 54 8.16 -9.70 4.76
CA TYR A 54 7.63 -8.36 5.00
C TYR A 54 6.63 -7.95 3.94
N LYS A 55 6.84 -8.35 2.69
CA LYS A 55 5.86 -8.17 1.60
C LYS A 55 4.53 -8.85 1.95
N ASP A 56 4.57 -10.10 2.37
CA ASP A 56 3.39 -10.86 2.78
C ASP A 56 2.72 -10.25 4.01
N GLN A 57 3.51 -9.79 4.98
CA GLN A 57 3.00 -9.10 6.15
C GLN A 57 2.26 -7.82 5.76
N ILE A 58 2.84 -6.98 4.89
CA ILE A 58 2.21 -5.74 4.40
C ILE A 58 0.85 -6.05 3.76
N ILE A 59 0.79 -7.03 2.85
CA ILE A 59 -0.44 -7.41 2.15
C ILE A 59 -1.49 -7.92 3.13
N LYS A 60 -1.10 -8.80 4.07
CA LYS A 60 -2.00 -9.32 5.11
C LYS A 60 -2.52 -8.22 6.02
N SER A 61 -1.66 -7.29 6.45
CA SER A 61 -2.03 -6.16 7.30
C SER A 61 -3.03 -5.24 6.62
N LEU A 62 -2.83 -4.89 5.35
CA LEU A 62 -3.79 -4.06 4.59
C LEU A 62 -5.15 -4.78 4.44
N LYS A 63 -5.13 -6.07 4.11
CA LYS A 63 -6.35 -6.89 4.02
C LYS A 63 -7.09 -6.96 5.36
N TRP A 64 -6.38 -7.12 6.47
CA TRP A 64 -6.95 -7.23 7.82
C TRP A 64 -7.72 -5.97 8.24
N ILE A 65 -7.23 -4.78 7.85
CA ILE A 65 -7.90 -3.50 8.14
C ILE A 65 -8.89 -3.05 7.05
N GLY A 66 -9.19 -3.91 6.07
CA GLY A 66 -10.16 -3.62 5.02
C GLY A 66 -9.67 -2.68 3.92
N ILE A 67 -8.36 -2.38 3.84
CA ILE A 67 -7.79 -1.62 2.73
C ILE A 67 -7.49 -2.57 1.58
N GLN A 68 -8.25 -2.45 0.49
CA GLN A 68 -8.08 -3.25 -0.72
C GLN A 68 -7.56 -2.38 -1.87
N PRO A 69 -6.35 -2.68 -2.38
CA PRO A 69 -5.83 -2.14 -3.64
C PRO A 69 -6.69 -2.59 -4.84
N ASP A 70 -6.87 -1.69 -5.80
CA ASP A 70 -7.50 -1.99 -7.09
C ASP A 70 -6.54 -2.70 -8.05
N LYS A 71 -5.23 -2.46 -7.87
CA LYS A 71 -4.13 -3.14 -8.56
C LYS A 71 -2.87 -3.14 -7.71
#